data_AF-A0A7X7MIW4-F1
#
_entry.id   AF-A0A7X7MIW4-F1
#
_cell.length_a   1.000
_cell.length_b   1.000
_cell.length_c   1.000
_cell.angle_alpha   90.00
_cell.angle_beta   90.00
_cell.angle_gamma   90.00
#
_symmetry.space_group_name_H-M   'P 1'
#
loop_
_entity.id
_entity.type
_entity.pdbx_description
1 polymer ?
#
loop_
_entity_poly.entity_id
_entity_poly.type
_entity_poly.pdbx_seq_one_letter_code
_entity_poly.pdbx_strand_id
1 'polypeptide(L)'
;MLCDHCHNEEAIVHIRGLDQSGNVRSLSLCAACALQEIMMGTEQADELLATFREAALLNPDDIMKILQAAMGGKHPALPPELVEAQKECCPGCGQSRADFHRTHLLGCGKCLEFLQQDICDHLGGKELNFFDTLHSLDSTSRKYTAKVIPQESIRNLNARISTAVAAEQYEQASLLKEQLDDMLAQLSGKSDPVPRKGWGSMVVRDEFALPEQTVANLPWLPKKKTGGPLVQLASFVSLNRNLQIYELPPFGKNLSQSEELCQLLSPLLSAEPLLGSPSEFDPHKMSKKERLELLERTLCPPDFLFRNHSCRLFLSRNERVTCLLNNIDHLSLHAWGSPQDLPLMFHQFGQFHERLSNKISFLDDLKIGYVTRNIFQCGSGMKFGLLLHLPCLIFMDRLPGITNACSDLGFLLRPLHRNGRNVLGGVVILETANGQCVPGDKIAPLLSLAEKINEHELSSRDQVRQDFSQRALLTDMIGRAVGNLRGMRLLEQNEAQHLLSMLWLGCELEMLPWLSLGQIMQKITELAAVPAIMYGQENDSERKLQMQYFLARRFRHDLAGLRDED
;
A
#
# COMPACT_ATOMS: atom_id res chain seq x y z
N MET A 1 32.34 20.23 -40.44
CA MET A 1 33.58 20.68 -39.76
C MET A 1 34.42 19.45 -39.49
N LEU A 2 35.74 19.52 -39.62
CA LEU A 2 36.62 18.38 -39.31
C LEU A 2 36.66 18.15 -37.80
N CYS A 3 36.89 16.91 -37.39
CA CYS A 3 37.07 16.52 -36.00
C CYS A 3 38.22 17.31 -35.37
N ASP A 4 37.99 17.89 -34.19
CA ASP A 4 38.99 18.67 -33.46
C ASP A 4 40.10 17.79 -32.87
N HIS A 5 39.91 16.47 -32.81
CA HIS A 5 40.90 15.53 -32.28
C HIS A 5 41.76 14.88 -33.36
N CYS A 6 41.15 14.28 -34.39
CA CYS A 6 41.91 13.59 -35.44
C CYS A 6 42.14 14.43 -36.71
N HIS A 7 41.41 15.54 -36.87
CA HIS A 7 41.42 16.42 -38.06
C HIS A 7 41.21 15.76 -39.42
N ASN A 8 40.87 14.46 -39.46
CA ASN A 8 40.81 13.67 -40.69
C ASN A 8 39.38 13.30 -41.11
N GLU A 9 38.42 13.30 -40.18
CA GLU A 9 37.02 12.91 -40.42
C GLU A 9 36.06 14.05 -40.07
N GLU A 10 34.85 14.03 -40.66
CA GLU A 10 33.80 15.00 -40.31
C GLU A 10 33.27 14.77 -38.89
N ALA A 11 33.15 15.84 -38.12
CA ALA A 11 32.58 15.80 -36.79
C ALA A 11 31.06 15.55 -36.84
N ILE A 12 30.59 14.61 -36.02
CA ILE A 12 29.17 14.26 -35.90
C ILE A 12 28.59 14.59 -34.51
N VAL A 13 29.46 14.87 -33.53
CA VAL A 13 29.07 15.23 -32.16
C VAL A 13 29.67 16.58 -31.82
N HIS A 14 28.86 17.46 -31.25
CA HIS A 14 29.27 18.78 -30.81
C HIS A 14 28.98 18.93 -29.31
N ILE A 15 30.04 19.02 -28.51
CA ILE A 15 29.96 19.15 -27.05
C ILE A 15 30.26 20.59 -26.70
N ARG A 16 29.42 21.21 -25.87
CA ARG A 16 29.66 22.54 -25.30
C ARG A 16 29.84 22.40 -23.79
N GLY A 17 30.87 23.03 -23.26
CA GLY A 17 31.27 22.93 -21.86
C GLY A 17 31.91 24.21 -21.39
N LEU A 18 31.98 24.38 -20.06
CA LEU A 18 32.67 25.50 -19.43
C LEU A 18 34.07 25.04 -19.04
N ASP A 19 35.10 25.83 -19.37
CA ASP A 19 36.42 25.59 -18.81
C ASP A 19 36.46 25.95 -17.31
N GLN A 20 37.52 25.56 -16.59
CA GLN A 20 37.66 25.82 -15.16
C GLN A 20 37.65 27.33 -14.81
N SER A 21 37.86 28.19 -15.81
CA SER A 21 37.78 29.65 -15.72
C SER A 21 36.41 30.23 -16.08
N GLY A 22 35.41 29.39 -16.36
CA GLY A 22 34.02 29.79 -16.63
C GLY A 22 33.75 30.24 -18.06
N ASN A 23 34.67 30.04 -19.00
CA ASN A 23 34.47 30.39 -20.41
C ASN A 23 33.85 29.22 -21.19
N VAL A 24 32.90 29.52 -22.07
CA VAL A 24 32.25 28.52 -22.93
C VAL A 24 33.22 28.08 -24.03
N ARG A 25 33.53 26.79 -24.06
CA ARG A 25 34.28 26.14 -25.15
C ARG A 25 33.39 25.12 -25.85
N SER A 26 33.62 24.92 -27.15
CA SER A 26 32.91 23.94 -27.96
C SER A 26 33.90 22.99 -28.62
N LEU A 27 33.65 21.69 -28.51
CA LEU A 27 34.45 20.61 -29.08
C LEU A 27 33.62 19.83 -30.10
N SER A 28 34.16 19.59 -31.29
CA SER A 28 33.50 18.86 -32.38
C SER A 28 34.28 17.57 -32.69
N LEU A 29 33.68 16.40 -32.44
CA LEU A 29 34.36 15.11 -32.58
C LEU A 29 33.70 14.22 -33.66
N CYS A 30 34.51 13.42 -34.37
CA CYS A 30 34.00 12.34 -35.22
C CYS A 30 33.59 11.12 -34.39
N ALA A 31 32.89 10.17 -35.03
CA ALA A 31 32.35 8.98 -34.36
C ALA A 31 33.43 8.17 -33.64
N ALA A 32 34.56 7.91 -34.31
CA ALA A 32 35.65 7.10 -33.75
C ALA A 32 36.29 7.78 -32.53
N CYS A 33 36.61 9.07 -32.61
CA CYS A 33 37.20 9.81 -31.49
C CYS A 33 36.24 9.96 -30.32
N ALA A 34 34.94 10.17 -30.57
CA ALA A 34 33.94 10.23 -29.51
C ALA A 34 33.78 8.89 -28.79
N LEU A 35 33.84 7.78 -29.51
CA LEU A 35 33.68 6.43 -28.96
C LEU A 35 34.91 5.99 -28.15
N GLN A 36 36.11 6.35 -28.62
CA GLN A 36 37.36 6.13 -27.88
C GLN A 36 37.35 6.88 -26.54
N GLU A 37 36.82 8.11 -26.51
CA GLU A 37 36.66 8.88 -25.27
C GLU A 37 35.63 8.29 -24.30
N ILE A 38 34.55 7.67 -24.81
CA ILE A 38 33.55 7.00 -23.94
C ILE A 38 34.14 5.70 -23.35
N MET A 39 34.97 4.98 -24.11
CA MET A 39 35.50 3.68 -23.70
C MET A 39 36.77 3.74 -22.85
N MET A 40 37.59 4.79 -22.97
CA MET A 40 38.84 4.91 -22.21
C MET A 40 38.58 5.53 -20.82
N GLY A 41 38.72 4.71 -19.77
CA GLY A 41 38.76 5.15 -18.38
C GLY A 41 39.86 6.19 -18.10
N THR A 42 39.79 6.82 -16.93
CA THR A 42 40.41 8.09 -16.48
C THR A 42 41.94 8.24 -16.56
N GLU A 43 42.71 7.34 -17.16
CA GLU A 43 44.16 7.30 -16.92
C GLU A 43 45.03 8.09 -17.90
N GLN A 44 44.51 8.58 -19.04
CA GLN A 44 45.32 9.30 -20.04
C GLN A 44 44.56 10.39 -20.84
N ALA A 45 43.61 11.09 -20.24
CA ALA A 45 42.91 12.18 -20.93
C ALA A 45 43.65 13.52 -20.81
N ASP A 46 43.79 14.24 -21.92
CA ASP A 46 44.31 15.61 -21.98
C ASP A 46 43.47 16.55 -21.09
N GLU A 47 44.08 17.55 -20.46
CA GLU A 47 43.43 18.43 -19.46
C GLU A 47 42.19 19.17 -20.01
N LEU A 48 42.17 19.42 -21.33
CA LEU A 48 41.04 19.97 -22.07
C LEU A 48 39.87 19.00 -22.21
N LEU A 49 40.11 17.69 -22.27
CA LEU A 49 39.07 16.67 -22.49
C LEU A 49 38.41 16.24 -21.17
N ALA A 50 39.16 16.29 -20.06
CA ALA A 50 38.62 16.05 -18.72
C ALA A 50 37.50 17.02 -18.35
N THR A 51 37.61 18.29 -18.76
CA THR A 51 36.61 19.34 -18.48
C THR A 51 35.28 19.10 -19.21
N PHE A 52 35.30 18.45 -20.36
CA PHE A 52 34.07 18.12 -21.10
C PHE A 52 33.41 16.81 -20.64
N ARG A 53 34.12 15.90 -19.96
CA ARG A 53 33.52 14.67 -19.39
C ARG A 53 32.55 14.95 -18.26
N GLU A 54 32.85 15.91 -17.37
CA GLU A 54 31.93 16.32 -16.30
C GLU A 54 30.67 17.01 -16.84
N ALA A 55 30.77 17.66 -18.01
CA ALA A 55 29.65 18.31 -18.69
C ALA A 55 28.86 17.39 -19.65
N ALA A 56 29.39 16.21 -19.99
CA ALA A 56 28.83 15.32 -21.01
C ALA A 56 27.95 14.21 -20.43
N LEU A 57 26.75 14.56 -19.97
CA LEU A 57 25.62 13.66 -20.14
C LEU A 57 25.24 13.71 -21.62
N LEU A 58 25.91 12.91 -22.46
CA LEU A 58 25.49 12.73 -23.85
C LEU A 58 24.04 12.23 -23.83
N ASN A 59 23.15 12.91 -24.56
CA ASN A 59 21.78 12.45 -24.70
C ASN A 59 21.78 11.04 -25.33
N PRO A 60 20.83 10.16 -24.96
CA PRO A 60 20.76 8.79 -25.48
C PRO A 60 20.79 8.72 -27.02
N ASP A 61 20.22 9.72 -27.68
CA ASP A 61 20.20 9.84 -29.15
C ASP A 61 21.59 10.08 -29.76
N ASP A 62 22.46 10.84 -29.08
CA ASP A 62 23.81 11.11 -29.57
C ASP A 62 24.71 9.89 -29.37
N ILE A 63 24.51 9.13 -28.29
CA ILE A 63 25.17 7.83 -28.07
C ILE A 63 24.77 6.84 -29.18
N MET A 64 23.48 6.80 -29.53
CA MET A 64 22.99 5.94 -30.61
C MET A 64 23.53 6.35 -31.98
N LYS A 65 23.65 7.65 -32.27
CA LYS A 65 24.29 8.15 -33.51
C LYS A 65 25.77 7.79 -33.58
N ILE A 66 26.50 7.92 -32.48
CA ILE A 66 27.91 7.54 -32.38
C ILE A 66 28.09 6.04 -32.66
N LEU A 67 27.26 5.19 -32.04
CA LEU A 67 27.27 3.74 -32.24
C LEU A 67 26.89 3.34 -33.67
N GLN A 68 25.87 3.98 -34.25
CA GLN A 68 25.43 3.71 -35.62
C GLN A 68 26.46 4.14 -36.66
N ALA A 69 27.13 5.27 -36.44
CA ALA A 69 28.18 5.76 -37.33
C ALA A 69 29.45 4.90 -37.25
N ALA A 70 29.85 4.45 -36.04
CA ALA A 70 31.01 3.60 -35.83
C ALA A 70 30.84 2.18 -36.39
N MET A 71 29.61 1.66 -36.44
CA MET A 71 29.33 0.31 -36.92
C MET A 71 29.03 0.18 -38.42
N GLY A 72 29.18 1.27 -39.20
CA GLY A 72 29.10 1.25 -40.65
C GLY A 72 27.74 0.78 -41.18
N GLY A 73 26.88 1.74 -41.58
CA GLY A 73 25.53 1.48 -42.06
C GLY A 73 25.40 0.34 -43.08
N LYS A 74 25.05 -0.85 -42.59
CA LYS A 74 24.40 -2.00 -43.24
C LYS A 74 23.99 -2.94 -42.11
N HIS A 75 22.69 -3.16 -41.91
CA HIS A 75 22.16 -4.07 -40.89
C HIS A 75 22.88 -5.44 -40.91
N PRO A 76 23.61 -5.81 -39.84
CA PRO A 76 24.00 -7.20 -39.63
C PRO A 76 23.13 -7.80 -38.51
N ALA A 77 22.99 -9.12 -38.55
CA ALA A 77 22.33 -9.90 -37.51
C ALA A 77 22.98 -9.63 -36.13
N LEU A 78 22.15 -9.63 -35.08
CA LEU A 78 22.59 -9.33 -33.71
C LEU A 78 23.74 -10.26 -33.26
N PRO A 79 24.75 -9.74 -32.52
CA PRO A 79 25.78 -10.54 -31.86
C PRO A 79 25.19 -11.61 -30.94
N PRO A 80 25.82 -12.79 -30.81
CA PRO A 80 25.32 -13.89 -29.97
C PRO A 80 25.18 -13.53 -28.48
N GLU A 81 25.94 -12.57 -27.98
CA GLU A 81 25.87 -12.09 -26.58
C GLU A 81 24.55 -11.34 -26.27
N LEU A 82 23.97 -10.65 -27.26
CA LEU A 82 22.64 -10.02 -27.12
C LEU A 82 21.49 -11.04 -27.28
N VAL A 83 21.74 -12.18 -27.92
CA VAL A 83 20.81 -13.32 -27.97
C VAL A 83 20.80 -14.07 -26.62
N GLU A 84 21.91 -14.07 -25.89
CA GLU A 84 21.98 -14.58 -24.51
C GLU A 84 21.27 -13.65 -23.51
N ALA A 85 21.35 -12.33 -23.68
CA ALA A 85 20.56 -11.37 -22.90
C ALA A 85 19.04 -11.53 -23.12
N GLN A 86 18.59 -11.97 -24.30
CA GLN A 86 17.18 -12.33 -24.53
C GLN A 86 16.73 -13.57 -23.74
N LYS A 87 17.65 -14.43 -23.28
CA LYS A 87 17.30 -15.57 -22.40
C LYS A 87 17.04 -15.13 -20.95
N GLU A 88 17.42 -13.92 -20.56
CA GLU A 88 17.15 -13.37 -19.22
C GLU A 88 15.83 -12.58 -19.15
N CYS A 89 15.12 -12.43 -20.27
CA CYS A 89 13.86 -11.71 -20.37
C CYS A 89 12.70 -12.65 -20.67
N CYS A 90 11.54 -12.36 -20.09
CA CYS A 90 10.32 -13.12 -20.36
C CYS A 90 9.96 -13.01 -21.85
N PRO A 91 9.70 -14.14 -22.55
CA PRO A 91 9.38 -14.13 -23.98
C PRO A 91 8.01 -13.51 -24.30
N GLY A 92 7.17 -13.29 -23.29
CA GLY A 92 5.85 -12.67 -23.44
C GLY A 92 5.87 -11.15 -23.35
N CYS A 93 6.45 -10.61 -22.28
CA CYS A 93 6.41 -9.17 -21.98
C CYS A 93 7.79 -8.48 -22.04
N GLY A 94 8.87 -9.23 -22.21
CA GLY A 94 10.23 -8.68 -22.22
C GLY A 94 10.79 -8.31 -20.84
N GLN A 95 10.09 -8.61 -19.74
CA GLN A 95 10.58 -8.30 -18.39
C GLN A 95 11.83 -9.10 -18.05
N SER A 96 12.88 -8.41 -17.59
CA SER A 96 14.13 -9.05 -17.16
C SER A 96 14.00 -9.72 -15.78
N ARG A 97 14.82 -10.75 -15.52
CA ARG A 97 14.95 -11.33 -14.17
C ARG A 97 15.38 -10.30 -13.13
N ALA A 98 16.28 -9.39 -13.48
CA ALA A 98 16.71 -8.32 -12.58
C ALA A 98 15.55 -7.39 -12.16
N ASP A 99 14.68 -7.02 -13.10
CA ASP A 99 13.48 -6.24 -12.80
C ASP A 99 12.51 -7.01 -11.90
N PHE A 100 12.38 -8.32 -12.10
CA PHE A 100 11.59 -9.18 -11.23
C PHE A 100 12.17 -9.25 -9.81
N HIS A 101 13.47 -9.46 -9.62
CA HIS A 101 14.09 -9.47 -8.29
C HIS A 101 13.95 -8.13 -7.55
N ARG A 102 13.88 -7.02 -8.29
CA ARG A 102 13.70 -5.67 -7.71
C ARG A 102 12.24 -5.40 -7.33
N THR A 103 11.29 -5.80 -8.18
CA THR A 103 9.88 -5.38 -8.06
C THR A 103 8.98 -6.46 -7.45
N HIS A 104 9.36 -7.73 -7.61
CA HIS A 104 8.55 -8.92 -7.31
C HIS A 104 7.18 -8.94 -8.01
N LEU A 105 7.06 -8.22 -9.13
CA LEU A 105 5.87 -8.13 -9.97
C LEU A 105 6.07 -8.94 -11.25
N LEU A 106 5.07 -9.73 -11.63
CA LEU A 106 5.01 -10.47 -12.90
C LEU A 106 4.44 -9.59 -14.00
N GLY A 107 5.08 -9.55 -15.17
CA GLY A 107 4.63 -8.71 -16.28
C GLY A 107 3.52 -9.33 -17.13
N CYS A 108 3.42 -10.66 -17.20
CA CYS A 108 2.37 -11.39 -17.94
C CYS A 108 2.26 -12.84 -17.46
N GLY A 109 1.26 -13.58 -17.93
CA GLY A 109 1.06 -14.99 -17.56
C GLY A 109 2.26 -15.90 -17.87
N LYS A 110 2.99 -15.64 -18.97
CA LYS A 110 4.21 -16.40 -19.34
C LYS A 110 5.38 -16.18 -18.37
N CYS A 111 5.34 -15.12 -17.55
CA CYS A 111 6.35 -14.89 -16.52
C CYS A 111 6.34 -16.01 -15.46
N LEU A 112 5.20 -16.67 -15.23
CA LEU A 112 5.09 -17.75 -14.25
C LEU A 112 5.97 -18.95 -14.61
N GLU A 113 5.96 -19.35 -15.89
CA GLU A 113 6.78 -20.44 -16.40
C GLU A 113 8.25 -20.03 -16.46
N PHE A 114 8.52 -18.81 -16.95
CA PHE A 114 9.89 -18.31 -17.12
C PHE A 114 10.65 -18.11 -15.80
N LEU A 115 9.96 -17.62 -14.77
CA LEU A 115 10.50 -17.28 -13.45
C LEU A 115 10.16 -18.33 -12.39
N GLN A 116 9.75 -19.53 -12.79
CA GLN A 116 9.23 -20.53 -11.86
C GLN A 116 10.17 -20.82 -10.69
N GLN A 117 11.47 -20.96 -10.96
CA GLN A 117 12.47 -21.20 -9.93
C GLN A 117 12.62 -19.99 -9.00
N ASP A 118 12.72 -18.78 -9.57
CA ASP A 118 12.85 -17.55 -8.80
C ASP A 118 11.63 -17.32 -7.90
N ILE A 119 10.42 -17.58 -8.41
CA ILE A 119 9.17 -17.51 -7.63
C ILE A 119 9.22 -18.51 -6.47
N CYS A 120 9.61 -19.76 -6.73
CA CYS A 120 9.72 -20.77 -5.68
C CYS A 120 10.72 -20.37 -4.58
N ASP A 121 11.86 -19.80 -4.97
CA ASP A 121 12.89 -19.36 -4.04
C ASP A 121 12.38 -18.22 -3.13
N HIS A 122 11.63 -17.25 -3.67
CA HIS A 122 11.03 -16.15 -2.89
C HIS A 122 9.85 -16.58 -2.03
N LEU A 123 9.13 -17.63 -2.43
CA LEU A 123 7.99 -18.16 -1.67
C LEU A 123 8.37 -19.19 -0.61
N GLY A 124 9.66 -19.51 -0.48
CA GLY A 124 10.18 -20.47 0.50
C GLY A 124 10.35 -21.85 -0.12
N GLY A 125 11.43 -22.03 -0.87
CA GLY A 125 11.74 -23.26 -1.59
C GLY A 125 11.80 -24.48 -0.67
N LYS A 126 10.83 -25.39 -0.83
CA LYS A 126 11.06 -26.84 -0.77
C LYS A 126 9.90 -27.73 -1.20
N GLU A 127 8.67 -27.25 -1.25
CA GLU A 127 7.54 -27.90 -1.91
C GLU A 127 6.37 -26.93 -1.77
N LEU A 128 5.98 -26.26 -2.86
CA LEU A 128 4.71 -25.52 -2.85
C LEU A 128 3.62 -26.57 -2.62
N ASN A 129 2.94 -26.50 -1.47
CA ASN A 129 1.83 -27.39 -1.16
C ASN A 129 0.81 -27.32 -2.31
N PHE A 130 0.26 -28.46 -2.72
CA PHE A 130 -0.80 -28.48 -3.73
C PHE A 130 -1.96 -27.60 -3.24
N PHE A 131 -2.23 -26.50 -3.94
CA PHE A 131 -3.32 -25.62 -3.61
C PHE A 131 -4.60 -26.24 -4.16
N ASP A 132 -5.47 -26.72 -3.27
CA ASP A 132 -6.81 -27.13 -3.64
C ASP A 132 -7.65 -25.87 -3.94
N THR A 133 -7.56 -25.34 -5.15
CA THR A 133 -8.31 -24.14 -5.58
C THR A 133 -9.82 -24.38 -5.66
N LEU A 134 -10.27 -25.64 -5.67
CA LEU A 134 -11.68 -26.05 -5.62
C LEU A 134 -12.25 -25.96 -4.19
N HIS A 135 -11.42 -26.12 -3.14
CA HIS A 135 -11.86 -26.11 -1.74
C HIS A 135 -11.16 -25.08 -0.83
N SER A 136 -10.19 -24.31 -1.33
CA SER A 136 -9.26 -23.45 -0.58
C SER A 136 -9.93 -22.32 0.22
N LEU A 137 -10.96 -21.66 -0.32
CA LEU A 137 -11.72 -20.61 0.35
C LEU A 137 -13.07 -21.09 0.89
N ASP A 138 -13.70 -22.02 0.20
CA ASP A 138 -15.04 -22.53 0.55
C ASP A 138 -15.01 -23.40 1.82
N SER A 139 -14.14 -24.42 1.86
CA SER A 139 -14.11 -25.34 3.00
C SER A 139 -13.52 -24.70 4.25
N THR A 140 -12.61 -23.73 4.10
CA THR A 140 -11.90 -23.08 5.20
C THR A 140 -12.69 -21.89 5.74
N SER A 141 -13.35 -21.08 4.89
CA SER A 141 -14.31 -20.09 5.38
C SER A 141 -15.45 -20.78 6.10
N ARG A 142 -16.19 -21.74 5.51
CA ARG A 142 -17.32 -22.41 6.17
C ARG A 142 -16.93 -23.12 7.48
N LYS A 143 -15.79 -23.82 7.55
CA LYS A 143 -15.32 -24.50 8.78
C LYS A 143 -14.84 -23.52 9.85
N TYR A 144 -14.15 -22.43 9.47
CA TYR A 144 -13.74 -21.37 10.39
C TYR A 144 -14.95 -20.55 10.87
N THR A 145 -15.82 -20.15 9.95
CA THR A 145 -17.11 -19.47 10.16
C THR A 145 -18.00 -20.24 11.13
N ALA A 146 -18.10 -21.56 11.04
CA ALA A 146 -18.94 -22.37 11.94
C ALA A 146 -18.43 -22.44 13.39
N LYS A 147 -17.12 -22.27 13.62
CA LYS A 147 -16.51 -22.37 14.97
C LYS A 147 -16.17 -21.03 15.60
N VAL A 148 -15.62 -20.11 14.82
CA VAL A 148 -14.98 -18.89 15.33
C VAL A 148 -15.91 -17.69 15.30
N ILE A 149 -16.71 -17.50 14.23
CA ILE A 149 -17.66 -16.37 14.17
C ILE A 149 -18.63 -16.36 15.35
N PRO A 150 -19.18 -17.50 15.82
CA PRO A 150 -20.00 -17.47 17.02
C PRO A 150 -19.25 -16.98 18.25
N GLN A 151 -18.04 -17.49 18.51
CA GLN A 151 -17.24 -17.14 19.68
C GLN A 151 -16.71 -15.70 19.63
N GLU A 152 -16.38 -15.23 18.44
CA GLU A 152 -15.81 -13.92 18.20
C GLU A 152 -16.89 -12.84 18.10
N SER A 153 -18.04 -13.13 17.49
CA SER A 153 -19.24 -12.28 17.58
C SER A 153 -19.74 -12.17 19.02
N ILE A 154 -19.67 -13.25 19.82
CA ILE A 154 -19.92 -13.19 21.27
C ILE A 154 -18.92 -12.26 21.95
N ARG A 155 -17.61 -12.39 21.67
CA ARG A 155 -16.59 -11.47 22.23
C ARG A 155 -16.81 -10.02 21.81
N ASN A 156 -17.16 -9.78 20.54
CA ASN A 156 -17.39 -8.46 19.98
C ASN A 156 -18.65 -7.80 20.54
N LEU A 157 -19.74 -8.56 20.66
CA LEU A 157 -20.95 -8.09 21.33
C LEU A 157 -20.66 -7.77 22.79
N ASN A 158 -19.91 -8.62 23.51
CA ASN A 158 -19.48 -8.31 24.87
C ASN A 158 -18.63 -7.04 24.96
N ALA A 159 -17.65 -6.85 24.07
CA ALA A 159 -16.83 -5.63 24.03
C ALA A 159 -17.66 -4.37 23.73
N ARG A 160 -18.63 -4.48 22.81
CA ARG A 160 -19.56 -3.38 22.48
C ARG A 160 -20.51 -3.07 23.63
N ILE A 161 -21.01 -4.09 24.33
CA ILE A 161 -21.81 -3.93 25.56
C ILE A 161 -20.96 -3.21 26.62
N SER A 162 -19.73 -3.67 26.88
CA SER A 162 -18.82 -3.02 27.84
C SER A 162 -18.54 -1.57 27.47
N THR A 163 -18.35 -1.27 26.18
CA THR A 163 -18.12 0.10 25.69
C THR A 163 -19.36 0.98 25.85
N ALA A 164 -20.56 0.47 25.52
CA ALA A 164 -21.82 1.19 25.67
C ALA A 164 -22.14 1.44 27.16
N VAL A 165 -21.84 0.49 28.05
CA VAL A 165 -21.97 0.65 29.50
C VAL A 165 -20.99 1.71 30.02
N ALA A 166 -19.72 1.67 29.59
CA ALA A 166 -18.72 2.68 29.97
C ALA A 166 -19.07 4.09 29.47
N ALA A 167 -19.81 4.20 28.37
CA ALA A 167 -20.31 5.44 27.82
C ALA A 167 -21.70 5.86 28.36
N GLU A 168 -22.23 5.16 29.37
CA GLU A 168 -23.56 5.37 29.96
C GLU A 168 -24.74 5.26 28.95
N GLN A 169 -24.52 4.59 27.82
CA GLN A 169 -25.52 4.35 26.78
C GLN A 169 -26.30 3.05 27.07
N TYR A 170 -27.06 3.04 28.17
CA TYR A 170 -27.71 1.83 28.69
C TYR A 170 -28.74 1.21 27.73
N GLU A 171 -29.47 2.02 26.96
CA GLU A 171 -30.42 1.50 25.95
C GLU A 171 -29.71 0.72 24.83
N GLN A 172 -28.60 1.26 24.34
CA GLN A 172 -27.78 0.61 23.33
C GLN A 172 -27.12 -0.66 23.88
N ALA A 173 -26.65 -0.63 25.13
CA ALA A 173 -26.13 -1.81 25.81
C ALA A 173 -27.18 -2.91 25.96
N SER A 174 -28.45 -2.55 26.24
CA SER A 174 -29.56 -3.50 26.33
C SER A 174 -29.85 -4.18 24.99
N LEU A 175 -29.90 -3.42 23.90
CA LEU A 175 -30.12 -3.95 22.55
C LEU A 175 -28.99 -4.89 22.10
N LEU A 176 -27.74 -4.54 22.42
CA LEU A 176 -26.58 -5.38 22.11
C LEU A 176 -26.57 -6.67 22.95
N LYS A 177 -27.08 -6.60 24.19
CA LYS A 177 -27.22 -7.75 25.08
C LYS A 177 -28.30 -8.72 24.59
N GLU A 178 -29.44 -8.22 24.12
CA GLU A 178 -30.47 -9.05 23.48
C GLU A 178 -29.91 -9.79 22.24
N GLN A 179 -29.11 -9.10 21.42
CA GLN A 179 -28.43 -9.73 20.27
C GLN A 179 -27.45 -10.83 20.69
N LEU A 180 -26.76 -10.64 21.82
CA LEU A 180 -25.85 -11.64 22.38
C LEU A 180 -26.60 -12.87 22.89
N ASP A 181 -27.70 -12.65 23.61
CA ASP A 181 -28.54 -13.72 24.16
C ASP A 181 -29.20 -14.54 23.02
N ASP A 182 -29.67 -13.89 21.96
CA ASP A 182 -30.19 -14.54 20.76
C ASP A 182 -29.13 -15.39 20.05
N MET A 183 -27.90 -14.86 19.92
CA MET A 183 -26.78 -15.63 19.36
C MET A 183 -26.42 -16.85 20.21
N LEU A 184 -26.39 -16.70 21.54
CA LEU A 184 -26.12 -17.81 22.48
C LEU A 184 -27.23 -18.87 22.44
N ALA A 185 -28.49 -18.47 22.27
CA ALA A 185 -29.63 -19.37 22.12
C ALA A 185 -29.54 -20.18 20.81
N GLN A 186 -29.16 -19.54 19.70
CA GLN A 186 -28.94 -20.23 18.42
C GLN A 186 -27.80 -21.27 18.49
N LEU A 187 -26.76 -21.00 19.29
CA LEU A 187 -25.61 -21.89 19.45
C LEU A 187 -25.85 -23.06 20.41
N SER A 188 -26.74 -22.90 21.38
CA SER A 188 -27.06 -23.92 22.39
C SER A 188 -28.12 -24.92 21.93
N GLY A 189 -28.61 -24.82 20.68
CA GLY A 189 -29.52 -25.80 20.07
C GLY A 189 -30.93 -25.84 20.70
N LYS A 190 -31.29 -24.85 21.52
CA LYS A 190 -32.64 -24.70 22.09
C LYS A 190 -33.37 -23.57 21.38
N SER A 191 -33.97 -23.85 20.23
CA SER A 191 -34.94 -22.93 19.64
C SER A 191 -36.36 -23.39 19.95
N ASP A 192 -37.08 -22.64 20.78
CA ASP A 192 -38.52 -22.52 20.60
C ASP A 192 -38.79 -21.45 19.53
N PRO A 193 -39.81 -21.63 18.68
CA PRO A 193 -40.06 -20.73 17.56
C PRO A 193 -40.64 -19.40 18.06
N VAL A 194 -39.83 -18.34 18.03
CA VAL A 194 -40.31 -16.95 18.17
C VAL A 194 -41.22 -16.62 16.98
N PRO A 195 -42.41 -16.02 17.18
CA PRO A 195 -43.37 -15.76 16.11
C PRO A 195 -42.77 -14.82 15.06
N ARG A 196 -42.79 -15.29 13.81
CA ARG A 196 -42.30 -14.58 12.62
C ARG A 196 -43.15 -13.32 12.38
N LYS A 197 -42.56 -12.14 12.59
CA LYS A 197 -43.03 -10.93 11.87
C LYS A 197 -42.75 -11.13 10.38
N GLY A 198 -43.72 -10.81 9.54
CA GLY A 198 -43.77 -11.18 8.11
C GLY A 198 -42.50 -10.83 7.33
N TRP A 199 -42.18 -11.71 6.38
CA TRP A 199 -41.02 -11.76 5.48
C TRP A 199 -40.73 -10.50 4.62
N GLY A 200 -41.45 -9.40 4.84
CA GLY A 200 -41.22 -8.11 4.18
C GLY A 200 -40.65 -7.01 5.08
N SER A 201 -40.30 -7.29 6.34
CA SER A 201 -39.82 -6.27 7.29
C SER A 201 -38.36 -6.40 7.75
N MET A 202 -37.62 -7.42 7.28
CA MET A 202 -36.16 -7.42 7.41
C MET A 202 -35.57 -6.48 6.36
N VAL A 203 -35.46 -5.21 6.71
CA VAL A 203 -34.45 -4.34 6.12
C VAL A 203 -33.12 -5.03 6.40
N VAL A 204 -32.44 -5.51 5.36
CA VAL A 204 -31.02 -5.87 5.46
C VAL A 204 -30.33 -4.59 5.91
N ARG A 205 -30.10 -4.47 7.23
CA ARG A 205 -29.30 -3.37 7.76
C ARG A 205 -27.91 -3.63 7.24
N ASP A 206 -27.45 -2.72 6.38
CA ASP A 206 -26.04 -2.56 6.13
C ASP A 206 -25.38 -2.34 7.51
N GLU A 207 -24.80 -3.39 8.07
CA GLU A 207 -24.18 -3.37 9.40
C GLU A 207 -23.03 -2.34 9.47
N PHE A 208 -22.57 -1.88 8.30
CA PHE A 208 -21.57 -0.83 8.14
C PHE A 208 -22.15 0.58 8.04
N ALA A 209 -23.47 0.74 7.92
CA ALA A 209 -24.13 2.06 7.83
C ALA A 209 -24.56 2.59 9.20
N LEU A 210 -23.71 2.45 10.23
CA LEU A 210 -23.97 3.10 11.51
C LEU A 210 -23.86 4.63 11.35
N PRO A 211 -24.82 5.43 11.86
CA PRO A 211 -24.87 6.89 11.67
C PRO A 211 -23.57 7.62 12.07
N GLU A 212 -22.83 7.05 13.01
CA GLU A 212 -21.58 7.59 13.56
C GLU A 212 -20.39 7.50 12.58
N GLN A 213 -20.52 6.74 11.49
CA GLN A 213 -19.47 6.54 10.48
C GLN A 213 -19.55 7.53 9.31
N THR A 214 -20.49 8.46 9.32
CA THR A 214 -20.86 9.29 8.16
C THR A 214 -20.02 10.55 7.91
N VAL A 215 -19.10 10.94 8.81
CA VAL A 215 -18.22 12.09 8.56
C VAL A 215 -16.98 11.67 7.77
N ALA A 216 -16.85 12.17 6.54
CA ALA A 216 -15.74 11.91 5.65
C ALA A 216 -14.40 12.36 6.25
N ASN A 217 -13.41 11.46 6.25
CA ASN A 217 -11.99 11.73 5.97
C ASN A 217 -11.26 10.39 5.76
N LEU A 218 -11.49 9.38 6.62
CA LEU A 218 -11.27 7.95 6.34
C LEU A 218 -12.29 7.12 7.14
N PRO A 219 -13.10 6.24 6.53
CA PRO A 219 -14.19 5.52 7.20
C PRO A 219 -13.74 4.60 8.34
N TRP A 220 -12.51 4.09 8.24
CA TRP A 220 -11.94 3.09 9.11
C TRP A 220 -11.13 3.66 10.28
N LEU A 221 -10.85 4.95 10.27
CA LEU A 221 -10.10 5.57 11.34
C LEU A 221 -11.02 5.79 12.56
N PRO A 222 -10.60 5.42 13.78
CA PRO A 222 -11.42 5.59 14.97
C PRO A 222 -11.78 7.07 15.19
N LYS A 223 -13.10 7.36 15.26
CA LYS A 223 -13.62 8.74 15.35
C LYS A 223 -13.87 9.24 16.77
N LYS A 224 -13.74 8.37 17.77
CA LYS A 224 -13.91 8.68 19.21
C LYS A 224 -12.80 8.01 20.03
N LYS A 225 -12.38 8.68 21.11
CA LYS A 225 -11.66 8.02 22.20
C LYS A 225 -12.59 6.97 22.79
N THR A 226 -12.35 5.69 22.51
CA THR A 226 -12.71 4.63 23.47
C THR A 226 -11.97 4.95 24.77
N GLY A 227 -12.54 4.68 25.94
CA GLY A 227 -12.00 5.13 27.23
C GLY A 227 -10.58 4.65 27.61
N GLY A 228 -9.82 4.05 26.68
CA GLY A 228 -8.43 3.65 26.80
C GLY A 228 -7.56 4.12 25.61
N PRO A 229 -6.23 3.96 25.70
CA PRO A 229 -5.30 4.32 24.64
C PRO A 229 -5.59 3.55 23.34
N LEU A 230 -5.49 4.23 22.20
CA LEU A 230 -5.86 3.72 20.89
C LEU A 230 -4.65 3.06 20.22
N VAL A 231 -4.35 1.82 20.63
CA VAL A 231 -3.21 1.06 20.09
C VAL A 231 -3.59 0.31 18.81
N GLN A 232 -4.76 -0.34 18.79
CA GLN A 232 -5.29 -1.01 17.59
C GLN A 232 -6.23 -0.05 16.85
N LEU A 233 -5.87 0.31 15.62
CA LEU A 233 -6.54 1.37 14.88
C LEU A 233 -7.64 0.83 13.98
N ALA A 234 -7.28 -0.13 13.15
CA ALA A 234 -8.15 -0.70 12.13
C ALA A 234 -7.69 -2.10 11.76
N SER A 235 -8.59 -2.88 11.18
CA SER A 235 -8.26 -4.10 10.45
C SER A 235 -8.50 -3.88 8.96
N PHE A 236 -7.82 -4.64 8.12
CA PHE A 236 -8.05 -4.63 6.68
C PHE A 236 -8.04 -6.04 6.10
N VAL A 237 -8.78 -6.19 5.01
CA VAL A 237 -8.77 -7.37 4.14
C VAL A 237 -8.61 -6.89 2.71
N SER A 238 -7.74 -7.56 1.98
CA SER A 238 -7.56 -7.34 0.55
C SER A 238 -7.64 -8.66 -0.19
N LEU A 239 -8.23 -8.64 -1.37
CA LEU A 239 -8.43 -9.79 -2.26
C LEU A 239 -8.08 -9.36 -3.68
N ASN A 240 -7.08 -10.04 -4.25
CA ASN A 240 -6.63 -9.82 -5.61
C ASN A 240 -6.92 -11.05 -6.46
N ARG A 241 -7.51 -10.85 -7.64
CA ARG A 241 -7.84 -11.89 -8.60
C ARG A 241 -7.55 -11.45 -10.02
N ASN A 242 -7.07 -12.40 -10.81
CA ASN A 242 -6.99 -12.29 -12.26
C ASN A 242 -7.93 -13.30 -12.90
N LEU A 243 -8.30 -13.05 -14.15
CA LEU A 243 -9.24 -13.85 -14.92
C LEU A 243 -8.42 -14.61 -15.97
N GLN A 244 -8.76 -15.87 -16.23
CA GLN A 244 -7.94 -16.77 -17.05
C GLN A 244 -7.86 -16.37 -18.54
N ILE A 245 -8.91 -15.73 -19.06
CA ILE A 245 -9.07 -15.43 -20.50
C ILE A 245 -8.33 -14.15 -20.91
N TYR A 246 -8.12 -13.22 -19.97
CA TYR A 246 -7.60 -11.89 -20.26
C TYR A 246 -6.10 -11.78 -19.95
N GLU A 247 -5.39 -10.97 -20.72
CA GLU A 247 -3.99 -10.62 -20.42
C GLU A 247 -3.90 -9.82 -19.12
N LEU A 248 -2.88 -10.10 -18.30
CA LEU A 248 -2.67 -9.35 -17.05
C LEU A 248 -2.50 -7.84 -17.35
N PRO A 249 -2.97 -6.94 -16.46
CA PRO A 249 -2.72 -5.51 -16.61
C PRO A 249 -1.21 -5.25 -16.67
N PRO A 250 -0.72 -4.19 -17.34
CA PRO A 250 -1.46 -3.12 -17.99
C PRO A 250 -1.89 -3.42 -19.45
N PHE A 251 -2.24 -4.67 -19.80
CA PHE A 251 -2.84 -5.01 -21.11
C PHE A 251 -1.99 -4.64 -22.33
N GLY A 252 -0.66 -4.77 -22.21
CA GLY A 252 0.36 -4.58 -23.25
C GLY A 252 -0.11 -3.88 -24.53
N LYS A 253 -0.40 -4.67 -25.57
CA LYS A 253 -0.91 -4.17 -26.86
C LYS A 253 -2.44 -4.27 -27.00
N ASN A 254 -3.10 -5.03 -26.13
CA ASN A 254 -4.50 -5.42 -26.25
C ASN A 254 -5.40 -4.57 -25.34
N LEU A 255 -5.38 -3.25 -25.56
CA LEU A 255 -6.17 -2.30 -24.76
C LEU A 255 -7.69 -2.57 -24.81
N SER A 256 -8.18 -3.19 -25.88
CA SER A 256 -9.60 -3.57 -26.01
C SER A 256 -10.07 -4.55 -24.93
N GLN A 257 -9.19 -5.46 -24.49
CA GLN A 257 -9.50 -6.41 -23.41
C GLN A 257 -9.78 -5.70 -22.08
N SER A 258 -9.12 -4.57 -21.83
CA SER A 258 -9.34 -3.80 -20.60
C SER A 258 -10.77 -3.25 -20.53
N GLU A 259 -11.31 -2.76 -21.65
CA GLU A 259 -12.67 -2.23 -21.73
C GLU A 259 -13.70 -3.36 -21.66
N GLU A 260 -13.46 -4.48 -22.34
CA GLU A 260 -14.32 -5.67 -22.30
C GLU A 260 -14.45 -6.22 -20.87
N LEU A 261 -13.33 -6.31 -20.15
CA LEU A 261 -13.33 -6.76 -18.76
C LEU A 261 -14.11 -5.80 -17.85
N CYS A 262 -13.96 -4.49 -18.04
CA CYS A 262 -14.77 -3.51 -17.30
C CYS A 262 -16.26 -3.71 -17.58
N GLN A 263 -16.65 -3.87 -18.85
CA GLN A 263 -18.04 -4.08 -19.24
C GLN A 263 -18.63 -5.39 -18.68
N LEU A 264 -17.82 -6.43 -18.56
CA LEU A 264 -18.21 -7.71 -17.95
C LEU A 264 -18.40 -7.59 -16.43
N LEU A 265 -17.47 -6.95 -15.73
CA LEU A 265 -17.44 -6.92 -14.26
C LEU A 265 -18.30 -5.80 -13.65
N SER A 266 -18.43 -4.64 -14.29
CA SER A 266 -19.23 -3.52 -13.78
C SER A 266 -20.65 -3.91 -13.35
N PRO A 267 -21.47 -4.62 -14.16
CA PRO A 267 -22.82 -4.99 -13.73
C PRO A 267 -22.84 -6.01 -12.59
N LEU A 268 -21.83 -6.87 -12.49
CA LEU A 268 -21.70 -7.83 -11.41
C LEU A 268 -21.36 -7.15 -10.08
N LEU A 269 -20.44 -6.19 -10.11
CA LEU A 269 -20.02 -5.43 -8.93
C LEU A 269 -21.10 -4.46 -8.46
N SER A 270 -21.82 -3.80 -9.38
CA SER A 270 -22.93 -2.91 -9.05
C SER A 270 -24.10 -3.62 -8.36
N ALA A 271 -24.28 -4.92 -8.61
CA ALA A 271 -25.31 -5.74 -7.98
C ALA A 271 -24.83 -6.48 -6.72
N GLU A 272 -23.56 -6.33 -6.33
CA GLU A 272 -22.96 -7.13 -5.27
C GLU A 272 -23.36 -6.64 -3.86
N PRO A 273 -23.92 -7.49 -3.00
CA PRO A 273 -24.32 -7.11 -1.64
C PRO A 273 -23.20 -6.53 -0.78
N LEU A 274 -21.95 -6.98 -0.97
CA LEU A 274 -20.79 -6.47 -0.24
C LEU A 274 -20.52 -4.98 -0.51
N LEU A 275 -20.83 -4.51 -1.72
CA LEU A 275 -20.68 -3.11 -2.11
C LEU A 275 -21.95 -2.29 -1.87
N GLY A 276 -23.09 -2.95 -1.69
CA GLY A 276 -24.38 -2.32 -1.44
C GLY A 276 -24.85 -1.57 -2.69
N SER A 277 -24.89 -0.25 -2.61
CA SER A 277 -25.15 0.65 -3.75
C SER A 277 -23.86 1.43 -4.08
N PRO A 278 -22.88 0.82 -4.77
CA PRO A 278 -21.58 1.46 -4.97
C PRO A 278 -21.65 2.62 -5.97
N SER A 279 -20.76 3.59 -5.78
CA SER A 279 -20.46 4.62 -6.77
C SER A 279 -19.38 4.09 -7.73
N GLU A 280 -19.65 4.12 -9.03
CA GLU A 280 -18.68 3.76 -10.08
C GLU A 280 -17.97 5.02 -10.59
N PHE A 281 -16.63 4.98 -10.62
CA PHE A 281 -15.78 6.04 -11.13
C PHE A 281 -14.94 5.53 -12.32
N ASP A 282 -15.01 6.28 -13.42
CA ASP A 282 -14.21 6.05 -14.63
C ASP A 282 -13.12 7.13 -14.73
N PRO A 283 -11.84 6.79 -14.48
CA PRO A 283 -10.76 7.76 -14.50
C PRO A 283 -10.70 8.58 -15.79
N HIS A 284 -11.02 8.01 -16.95
CA HIS A 284 -10.97 8.72 -18.23
C HIS A 284 -12.09 9.76 -18.38
N LYS A 285 -13.21 9.59 -17.69
CA LYS A 285 -14.36 10.53 -17.70
C LYS A 285 -14.36 11.52 -16.54
N MET A 286 -13.55 11.28 -15.52
CA MET A 286 -13.48 12.14 -14.33
C MET A 286 -12.82 13.50 -14.62
N SER A 287 -13.35 14.54 -13.96
CA SER A 287 -12.74 15.87 -13.90
C SER A 287 -11.46 15.87 -13.05
N LYS A 288 -10.62 16.90 -13.24
CA LYS A 288 -9.40 17.09 -12.42
C LYS A 288 -9.72 17.18 -10.92
N LYS A 289 -10.85 17.80 -10.55
CA LYS A 289 -11.27 17.95 -9.16
C LYS A 289 -11.61 16.61 -8.53
N GLU A 290 -12.41 15.78 -9.21
CA GLU A 290 -12.79 14.45 -8.71
C GLU A 290 -11.55 13.53 -8.58
N ARG A 291 -10.62 13.60 -9.54
CA ARG A 291 -9.35 12.86 -9.45
C ARG A 291 -8.55 13.28 -8.23
N LEU A 292 -8.44 14.58 -7.97
CA LEU A 292 -7.75 15.10 -6.78
C LEU A 292 -8.44 14.65 -5.49
N GLU A 293 -9.77 14.68 -5.44
CA GLU A 293 -10.52 14.20 -4.27
C GLU A 293 -10.27 12.71 -3.98
N LEU A 294 -10.25 11.85 -5.00
CA LEU A 294 -9.92 10.42 -4.79
C LEU A 294 -8.50 10.20 -4.26
N LEU A 295 -7.54 11.02 -4.70
CA LEU A 295 -6.15 10.95 -4.23
C LEU A 295 -6.01 11.47 -2.80
N GLU A 296 -6.62 12.60 -2.49
CA GLU A 296 -6.64 13.19 -1.13
C GLU A 296 -7.23 12.22 -0.10
N ARG A 297 -8.20 11.42 -0.53
CA ARG A 297 -8.87 10.40 0.30
C ARG A 297 -8.15 9.05 0.27
N THR A 298 -7.04 8.92 -0.46
CA THR A 298 -6.24 7.69 -0.58
C THR A 298 -7.02 6.46 -1.09
N LEU A 299 -8.10 6.67 -1.86
CA LEU A 299 -9.00 5.60 -2.31
C LEU A 299 -8.41 4.78 -3.46
N CYS A 300 -7.47 5.34 -4.21
CA CYS A 300 -6.77 4.65 -5.29
C CYS A 300 -5.31 5.18 -5.40
N PRO A 301 -4.38 4.36 -5.93
CA PRO A 301 -3.02 4.82 -6.16
C PRO A 301 -2.97 5.84 -7.32
N PRO A 302 -2.00 6.78 -7.34
CA PRO A 302 -1.90 7.81 -8.37
C PRO A 302 -1.84 7.23 -9.78
N ASP A 303 -1.01 6.20 -9.97
CA ASP A 303 -0.83 5.55 -11.26
C ASP A 303 -2.13 5.06 -11.87
N PHE A 304 -3.10 4.64 -11.04
CA PHE A 304 -4.40 4.14 -11.47
C PHE A 304 -5.20 5.19 -12.27
N LEU A 305 -5.07 6.48 -11.91
CA LEU A 305 -5.83 7.56 -12.54
C LEU A 305 -5.29 8.00 -13.90
N PHE A 306 -4.03 7.66 -14.19
CA PHE A 306 -3.31 8.12 -15.39
C PHE A 306 -2.94 6.97 -16.33
N ARG A 307 -3.50 5.78 -16.15
CA ARG A 307 -3.23 4.64 -17.06
C ARG A 307 -3.89 4.84 -18.42
N ASN A 308 -3.23 4.27 -19.44
CA ASN A 308 -3.70 4.31 -20.82
C ASN A 308 -4.87 3.34 -21.08
N HIS A 309 -4.92 2.23 -20.36
CA HIS A 309 -6.00 1.24 -20.47
C HIS A 309 -7.21 1.60 -19.61
N SER A 310 -8.36 0.99 -19.89
CA SER A 310 -9.60 1.25 -19.18
C SER A 310 -9.55 0.68 -17.75
N CYS A 311 -9.88 1.53 -16.77
CA CYS A 311 -9.96 1.19 -15.36
C CYS A 311 -11.33 1.60 -14.80
N ARG A 312 -11.78 0.95 -13.73
CA ARG A 312 -12.99 1.36 -12.98
C ARG A 312 -12.73 1.25 -11.48
N LEU A 313 -13.21 2.22 -10.71
CA LEU A 313 -13.23 2.16 -9.26
C LEU A 313 -14.69 2.05 -8.80
N PHE A 314 -14.99 1.06 -7.97
CA PHE A 314 -16.25 0.99 -7.24
C PHE A 314 -15.98 1.31 -5.78
N LEU A 315 -16.78 2.22 -5.24
CA LEU A 315 -16.70 2.65 -3.86
C LEU A 315 -18.02 2.37 -3.17
N SER A 316 -18.01 1.60 -2.08
CA SER A 316 -19.22 1.41 -1.27
C SER A 316 -19.71 2.74 -0.71
N ARG A 317 -21.01 2.85 -0.40
CA ARG A 317 -21.60 4.10 0.12
C ARG A 317 -20.97 4.59 1.43
N ASN A 318 -20.50 3.65 2.25
CA ASN A 318 -19.78 3.92 3.49
C ASN A 318 -18.25 4.09 3.28
N GLU A 319 -17.79 3.96 2.04
CA GLU A 319 -16.40 4.04 1.58
C GLU A 319 -15.42 3.05 2.25
N ARG A 320 -15.94 2.06 2.99
CA ARG A 320 -15.12 1.04 3.67
C ARG A 320 -14.58 0.00 2.71
N VAL A 321 -15.28 -0.23 1.59
CA VAL A 321 -14.94 -1.22 0.58
C VAL A 321 -14.64 -0.51 -0.73
N THR A 322 -13.44 -0.70 -1.25
CA THR A 322 -13.00 -0.22 -2.55
C THR A 322 -12.70 -1.39 -3.47
N CYS A 323 -13.23 -1.37 -4.69
CA CYS A 323 -12.92 -2.33 -5.73
C CYS A 323 -12.27 -1.62 -6.90
N LEU A 324 -11.03 -1.97 -7.23
CA LEU A 324 -10.31 -1.46 -8.37
C LEU A 324 -10.30 -2.52 -9.47
N LEU A 325 -10.82 -2.17 -10.65
CA LEU A 325 -10.70 -2.95 -11.86
C LEU A 325 -9.48 -2.52 -12.67
N ASN A 326 -8.75 -3.49 -13.20
CA ASN A 326 -7.58 -3.29 -14.04
C ASN A 326 -6.47 -2.46 -13.37
N ASN A 327 -6.27 -2.70 -12.07
CA ASN A 327 -5.19 -2.03 -11.34
C ASN A 327 -3.84 -2.73 -11.57
N ILE A 328 -3.28 -3.30 -10.50
CA ILE A 328 -2.19 -4.24 -10.61
C ILE A 328 -2.79 -5.54 -11.13
N ASP A 329 -3.79 -6.09 -10.45
CA ASP A 329 -4.58 -7.24 -10.92
C ASP A 329 -5.88 -6.78 -11.60
N HIS A 330 -6.58 -7.70 -12.28
CA HIS A 330 -7.89 -7.41 -12.90
C HIS A 330 -8.91 -6.95 -11.89
N LEU A 331 -8.93 -7.59 -10.72
CA LEU A 331 -9.84 -7.30 -9.63
C LEU A 331 -9.04 -7.18 -8.34
N SER A 332 -9.06 -5.99 -7.73
CA SER A 332 -8.47 -5.72 -6.43
C SER A 332 -9.53 -5.15 -5.50
N LEU A 333 -9.97 -5.95 -4.54
CA LEU A 333 -10.94 -5.55 -3.52
C LEU A 333 -10.23 -5.29 -2.20
N HIS A 334 -10.50 -4.15 -1.57
CA HIS A 334 -9.96 -3.78 -0.27
C HIS A 334 -11.11 -3.37 0.65
N ALA A 335 -11.08 -3.87 1.88
CA ALA A 335 -12.00 -3.46 2.91
C ALA A 335 -11.25 -3.07 4.18
N TRP A 336 -11.77 -2.05 4.85
CA TRP A 336 -11.28 -1.61 6.14
C TRP A 336 -12.39 -1.65 7.20
N GLY A 337 -12.02 -2.17 8.36
CA GLY A 337 -12.91 -2.38 9.49
C GLY A 337 -12.31 -1.91 10.79
N SER A 338 -13.10 -1.95 11.85
CA SER A 338 -12.60 -1.86 13.22
C SER A 338 -11.67 -3.06 13.48
N PRO A 339 -10.75 -3.01 14.46
CA PRO A 339 -9.84 -4.12 14.74
C PRO A 339 -10.55 -5.49 14.90
N GLN A 340 -11.76 -5.48 15.45
CA GLN A 340 -12.58 -6.66 15.72
C GLN A 340 -13.37 -7.18 14.52
N ASP A 341 -13.48 -6.40 13.45
CA ASP A 341 -14.32 -6.73 12.29
C ASP A 341 -13.64 -7.72 11.32
N LEU A 342 -12.35 -8.01 11.53
CA LEU A 342 -11.55 -8.85 10.63
C LEU A 342 -12.20 -10.21 10.27
N PRO A 343 -12.74 -10.99 11.22
CA PRO A 343 -13.39 -12.27 10.92
C PRO A 343 -14.67 -12.11 10.09
N LEU A 344 -15.44 -11.06 10.36
CA LEU A 344 -16.66 -10.74 9.62
C LEU A 344 -16.33 -10.32 8.18
N MET A 345 -15.35 -9.42 8.01
CA MET A 345 -14.87 -9.01 6.69
C MET A 345 -14.33 -10.21 5.90
N PHE A 346 -13.57 -11.10 6.55
CA PHE A 346 -13.07 -12.32 5.92
C PHE A 346 -14.22 -13.20 5.39
N HIS A 347 -15.24 -13.43 6.21
CA HIS A 347 -16.40 -14.21 5.79
C HIS A 347 -17.15 -13.57 4.60
N GLN A 348 -17.36 -12.25 4.63
CA GLN A 348 -18.02 -11.54 3.54
C GLN A 348 -17.21 -11.58 2.25
N PHE A 349 -15.88 -11.48 2.33
CA PHE A 349 -14.99 -11.64 1.18
C PHE A 349 -15.03 -13.06 0.62
N GLY A 350 -15.16 -14.08 1.48
CA GLY A 350 -15.38 -15.46 1.07
C GLY A 350 -16.68 -15.63 0.28
N GLN A 351 -17.78 -15.06 0.78
CA GLN A 351 -19.08 -15.09 0.07
C GLN A 351 -19.03 -14.34 -1.26
N PHE A 352 -18.39 -13.18 -1.30
CA PHE A 352 -18.15 -12.41 -2.54
C PHE A 352 -17.40 -13.25 -3.57
N HIS A 353 -16.30 -13.87 -3.15
CA HIS A 353 -15.49 -14.71 -3.99
C HIS A 353 -16.30 -15.89 -4.56
N GLU A 354 -17.10 -16.58 -3.73
CA GLU A 354 -17.96 -17.69 -4.17
C GLU A 354 -18.99 -17.27 -5.23
N ARG A 355 -19.67 -16.13 -5.02
CA ARG A 355 -20.64 -15.60 -5.98
C ARG A 355 -19.99 -15.29 -7.32
N LEU A 356 -18.75 -14.78 -7.30
CA LEU A 356 -18.02 -14.42 -8.50
C LEU A 356 -17.40 -15.64 -9.19
N SER A 357 -16.85 -16.60 -8.45
CA SER A 357 -16.28 -17.84 -9.00
C SER A 357 -17.32 -18.70 -9.71
N ASN A 358 -18.59 -18.65 -9.27
CA ASN A 358 -19.69 -19.35 -9.94
C ASN A 358 -20.03 -18.77 -11.32
N LYS A 359 -19.59 -17.55 -11.62
CA LYS A 359 -19.87 -16.85 -12.88
C LYS A 359 -18.63 -16.70 -13.77
N ILE A 360 -17.43 -16.70 -13.17
CA ILE A 360 -16.18 -16.35 -13.83
C ILE A 360 -15.06 -17.30 -13.41
N SER A 361 -14.28 -17.76 -14.39
CA SER A 361 -13.06 -18.53 -14.16
C SER A 361 -11.89 -17.61 -13.81
N PHE A 362 -11.37 -17.74 -12.59
CA PHE A 362 -10.16 -17.07 -12.16
C PHE A 362 -8.91 -17.76 -12.71
N LEU A 363 -7.83 -17.00 -12.83
CA LEU A 363 -6.52 -17.53 -13.17
C LEU A 363 -5.90 -18.19 -11.94
N ASP A 364 -5.80 -19.50 -11.98
CA ASP A 364 -5.22 -20.33 -10.93
C ASP A 364 -4.21 -21.35 -11.48
N ASP A 365 -3.34 -21.81 -10.60
CA ASP A 365 -2.34 -22.85 -10.87
C ASP A 365 -2.31 -23.82 -9.68
N LEU A 366 -2.13 -25.12 -9.95
CA LEU A 366 -2.20 -26.15 -8.92
C LEU A 366 -1.07 -26.07 -7.87
N LYS A 367 0.09 -25.51 -8.25
CA LYS A 367 1.23 -25.34 -7.33
C LYS A 367 1.18 -23.98 -6.65
N ILE A 368 0.81 -22.94 -7.39
CA ILE A 368 0.92 -21.56 -6.91
C ILE A 368 -0.38 -21.06 -6.25
N GLY A 369 -1.54 -21.66 -6.57
CA GLY A 369 -2.87 -21.20 -6.19
C GLY A 369 -3.40 -20.12 -7.14
N TYR A 370 -4.21 -19.18 -6.63
CA TYR A 370 -4.64 -18.02 -7.42
C TYR A 370 -3.45 -17.15 -7.80
N VAL A 371 -3.34 -16.84 -9.08
CA VAL A 371 -2.23 -16.08 -9.63
C VAL A 371 -2.53 -14.58 -9.52
N THR A 372 -1.62 -13.88 -8.87
CA THR A 372 -1.57 -12.41 -8.81
C THR A 372 -0.28 -11.90 -9.46
N ARG A 373 -0.25 -10.64 -9.91
CA ARG A 373 1.00 -10.06 -10.42
C ARG A 373 2.06 -9.93 -9.34
N ASN A 374 1.67 -9.61 -8.10
CA ASN A 374 2.60 -9.63 -6.98
C ASN A 374 2.77 -11.05 -6.46
N ILE A 375 3.98 -11.60 -6.53
CA ILE A 375 4.24 -13.00 -6.15
C ILE A 375 3.90 -13.28 -4.68
N PHE A 376 4.09 -12.31 -3.79
CA PHE A 376 3.79 -12.47 -2.37
C PHE A 376 2.30 -12.57 -2.08
N GLN A 377 1.44 -12.27 -3.06
CA GLN A 377 -0.01 -12.42 -2.95
C GLN A 377 -0.52 -13.69 -3.63
N CYS A 378 0.31 -14.40 -4.40
CA CYS A 378 -0.07 -15.68 -4.99
C CYS A 378 -0.46 -16.70 -3.90
N GLY A 379 -1.37 -17.62 -4.22
CA GLY A 379 -1.90 -18.61 -3.29
C GLY A 379 -3.38 -18.37 -3.03
N SER A 380 -3.71 -17.84 -1.85
CA SER A 380 -5.08 -17.41 -1.54
C SER A 380 -5.49 -16.13 -2.27
N GLY A 381 -4.53 -15.32 -2.75
CA GLY A 381 -4.78 -13.96 -3.25
C GLY A 381 -5.39 -13.04 -2.19
N MET A 382 -5.36 -13.43 -0.92
CA MET A 382 -5.87 -12.64 0.19
C MET A 382 -4.73 -12.16 1.06
N LYS A 383 -4.84 -10.92 1.52
CA LYS A 383 -3.94 -10.36 2.51
C LYS A 383 -4.74 -9.54 3.51
N PHE A 384 -4.47 -9.79 4.77
CA PHE A 384 -5.20 -9.17 5.85
C PHE A 384 -4.28 -8.89 7.02
N GLY A 385 -4.68 -7.95 7.86
CA GLY A 385 -3.82 -7.42 8.90
C GLY A 385 -4.53 -6.41 9.79
N LEU A 386 -3.77 -5.91 10.76
CA LEU A 386 -4.17 -4.84 11.65
C LEU A 386 -3.18 -3.69 11.55
N LEU A 387 -3.72 -2.48 11.63
CA LEU A 387 -2.98 -1.25 11.77
C LEU A 387 -2.85 -0.93 13.25
N LEU A 388 -1.62 -0.78 13.72
CA LEU A 388 -1.26 -0.58 15.13
C LEU A 388 -0.47 0.71 15.33
N HIS A 389 -0.61 1.34 16.48
CA HIS A 389 0.22 2.47 16.93
C HIS A 389 1.05 2.04 18.15
N LEU A 390 2.36 1.85 17.95
CA LEU A 390 3.31 1.29 18.93
C LEU A 390 4.43 2.27 19.31
N PRO A 391 4.13 3.50 19.76
CA PRO A 391 5.16 4.51 20.01
C PRO A 391 6.02 4.20 21.24
N CYS A 392 5.49 3.59 22.32
CA CYS A 392 6.28 3.31 23.52
C CYS A 392 7.21 2.10 23.32
N LEU A 393 6.78 1.08 22.57
CA LEU A 393 7.66 -0.02 22.17
C LEU A 393 8.84 0.46 21.32
N ILE A 394 8.65 1.48 20.49
CA ILE A 394 9.76 2.12 19.75
C ILE A 394 10.62 2.94 20.70
N PHE A 395 10.02 3.76 21.56
CA PHE A 395 10.75 4.59 22.53
C PHE A 395 11.67 3.77 23.45
N MET A 396 11.23 2.58 23.85
CA MET A 396 12.01 1.67 24.70
C MET A 396 12.86 0.66 23.90
N ASP A 397 12.97 0.82 22.58
CA ASP A 397 13.77 -0.04 21.69
C ASP A 397 13.40 -1.54 21.76
N ARG A 398 12.11 -1.85 21.96
CA ARG A 398 11.60 -3.24 22.04
C ARG A 398 11.00 -3.74 20.73
N LEU A 399 10.77 -2.86 19.76
CA LEU A 399 10.14 -3.22 18.48
C LEU A 399 10.92 -4.30 17.70
N PRO A 400 12.26 -4.27 17.58
CA PRO A 400 13.00 -5.29 16.80
C PRO A 400 12.76 -6.73 17.29
N GLY A 401 12.69 -6.93 18.60
CA GLY A 401 12.40 -8.24 19.18
C GLY A 401 10.99 -8.73 18.84
N ILE A 402 10.01 -7.83 18.84
CA ILE A 402 8.63 -8.14 18.46
C ILE A 402 8.54 -8.45 16.96
N THR A 403 9.25 -7.69 16.11
CA THR A 403 9.29 -7.94 14.66
C THR A 403 9.82 -9.34 14.35
N ASN A 404 10.89 -9.77 15.02
CA ASN A 404 11.44 -11.13 14.84
C ASN A 404 10.44 -12.20 15.28
N ALA A 405 9.81 -12.04 16.45
CA ALA A 405 8.79 -12.96 16.93
C ALA A 405 7.57 -13.04 16.00
N CYS A 406 7.17 -11.93 15.36
CA CYS A 406 6.12 -11.93 14.35
C CYS A 406 6.53 -12.74 13.11
N SER A 407 7.77 -12.56 12.65
CA SER A 407 8.33 -13.28 11.50
C SER A 407 8.37 -14.78 11.74
N ASP A 408 8.77 -15.23 12.93
CA ASP A 408 8.81 -16.64 13.32
C ASP A 408 7.42 -17.31 13.28
N LEU A 409 6.35 -16.53 13.53
CA LEU A 409 4.95 -16.99 13.46
C LEU A 409 4.35 -16.89 12.04
N GLY A 410 5.13 -16.41 11.06
CA GLY A 410 4.71 -16.22 9.67
C GLY A 410 3.90 -14.96 9.43
N PHE A 411 4.08 -13.92 10.26
CA PHE A 411 3.49 -12.60 10.09
C PHE A 411 4.59 -11.56 9.79
N LEU A 412 4.22 -10.50 9.10
CA LEU A 412 5.10 -9.37 8.80
C LEU A 412 4.66 -8.16 9.61
N LEU A 413 5.58 -7.60 10.40
CA LEU A 413 5.41 -6.31 11.05
C LEU A 413 6.22 -5.27 10.29
N ARG A 414 5.54 -4.32 9.63
CA ARG A 414 6.19 -3.30 8.79
C ARG A 414 5.65 -1.89 9.07
N PRO A 415 6.40 -0.81 8.79
CA PRO A 415 5.84 0.52 8.87
C PRO A 415 4.71 0.73 7.85
N LEU A 416 3.77 1.62 8.18
CA LEU A 416 2.71 2.05 7.25
C LEU A 416 3.30 2.69 5.99
N HIS A 417 4.26 3.60 6.18
CA HIS A 417 4.94 4.32 5.10
C HIS A 417 6.25 3.62 4.75
N ARG A 418 6.51 3.42 3.45
CA ARG A 418 7.62 2.58 2.95
C ARG A 418 8.90 3.38 2.62
N ASN A 419 9.07 4.58 3.16
CA ASN A 419 10.20 5.45 2.82
C ASN A 419 11.43 5.16 3.71
N GLY A 420 12.01 3.97 3.54
CA GLY A 420 13.24 3.55 4.22
C GLY A 420 13.07 2.41 5.24
N ARG A 421 14.16 2.07 5.94
CA ARG A 421 14.23 0.95 6.91
C ARG A 421 13.69 1.29 8.30
N ASN A 422 13.60 2.58 8.66
CA ASN A 422 13.21 3.00 10.00
C ASN A 422 11.70 3.17 10.13
N VAL A 423 11.12 2.62 11.20
CA VAL A 423 9.71 2.85 11.57
C VAL A 423 9.59 4.25 12.13
N LEU A 424 9.45 5.23 11.24
CA LEU A 424 9.23 6.61 11.61
C LEU A 424 7.74 6.80 11.94
N GLY A 425 7.45 7.25 13.17
CA GLY A 425 6.11 7.64 13.55
C GLY A 425 5.20 6.54 14.11
N GLY A 426 5.72 5.43 14.64
CA GLY A 426 4.95 4.53 15.52
C GLY A 426 3.82 3.74 14.87
N VAL A 427 3.37 4.07 13.66
CA VAL A 427 2.27 3.40 12.98
C VAL A 427 2.82 2.24 12.14
N VAL A 428 2.42 1.03 12.51
CA VAL A 428 2.87 -0.22 11.90
C VAL A 428 1.68 -1.04 11.43
N ILE A 429 1.92 -1.87 10.43
CA ILE A 429 0.99 -2.84 9.91
C ILE A 429 1.51 -4.22 10.30
N LEU A 430 0.69 -4.97 11.05
CA LEU A 430 0.85 -6.39 11.29
C LEU A 430 -0.01 -7.14 10.26
N GLU A 431 0.60 -7.87 9.35
CA GLU A 431 -0.10 -8.53 8.23
C GLU A 431 0.42 -9.95 7.97
N THR A 432 -0.31 -10.74 7.20
CA THR A 432 0.20 -12.01 6.70
C THR A 432 1.43 -11.80 5.81
N ALA A 433 2.45 -12.65 6.00
CA ALA A 433 3.73 -12.51 5.28
C ALA A 433 3.58 -12.73 3.76
N ASN A 434 2.78 -13.73 3.38
CA ASN A 434 2.48 -14.04 1.98
C ASN A 434 1.08 -14.66 1.83
N GLY A 435 0.62 -14.78 0.59
CA GLY A 435 -0.64 -15.42 0.20
C GLY A 435 -0.61 -16.95 0.25
N GLN A 436 0.57 -17.56 0.47
CA GLN A 436 0.81 -19.01 0.54
C GLN A 436 0.39 -19.58 1.90
N CYS A 437 -0.84 -19.27 2.31
CA CYS A 437 -1.43 -19.77 3.55
C CYS A 437 -2.92 -20.04 3.36
N VAL A 438 -3.46 -20.90 4.22
CA VAL A 438 -4.91 -21.02 4.39
C VAL A 438 -5.36 -19.80 5.22
N PRO A 439 -6.14 -18.87 4.64
CA PRO A 439 -6.46 -17.61 5.32
C PRO A 439 -7.17 -17.82 6.66
N GLY A 440 -8.13 -18.76 6.72
CA GLY A 440 -8.91 -19.04 7.93
C GLY A 440 -8.05 -19.42 9.14
N ASP A 441 -7.00 -20.23 8.92
CA ASP A 441 -6.13 -20.71 10.01
C ASP A 441 -5.24 -19.61 10.59
N LYS A 442 -5.04 -18.51 9.86
CA LYS A 442 -4.15 -17.41 10.25
C LYS A 442 -4.88 -16.24 10.94
N ILE A 443 -6.21 -16.15 10.86
CA ILE A 443 -6.97 -15.03 11.46
C ILE A 443 -6.89 -15.06 12.99
N ALA A 444 -7.22 -16.19 13.62
CA ALA A 444 -7.19 -16.29 15.09
C ALA A 444 -5.77 -16.10 15.67
N PRO A 445 -4.70 -16.69 15.10
CA PRO A 445 -3.33 -16.39 15.53
C PRO A 445 -2.93 -14.92 15.34
N LEU A 446 -3.35 -14.28 14.24
CA LEU A 446 -3.07 -12.86 13.99
C LEU A 446 -3.71 -11.96 15.05
N LEU A 447 -4.98 -12.21 15.38
CA LEU A 447 -5.70 -11.44 16.40
C LEU A 447 -5.10 -11.66 17.79
N SER A 448 -4.75 -12.91 18.14
CA SER A 448 -4.06 -13.20 19.40
C SER A 448 -2.68 -12.53 19.48
N LEU A 449 -1.94 -12.47 18.37
CA LEU A 449 -0.66 -11.78 18.31
C LEU A 449 -0.84 -10.26 18.48
N ALA A 450 -1.84 -9.67 17.82
CA ALA A 450 -2.16 -8.25 17.98
C ALA A 450 -2.62 -7.90 19.40
N GLU A 451 -3.35 -8.79 20.08
CA GLU A 451 -3.71 -8.64 21.49
C GLU A 451 -2.46 -8.62 22.38
N LYS A 452 -1.52 -9.56 22.19
CA LYS A 452 -0.25 -9.58 22.95
C LYS A 452 0.60 -8.35 22.70
N ILE A 453 0.71 -7.90 21.44
CA ILE A 453 1.43 -6.67 21.10
C ILE A 453 0.79 -5.47 21.79
N ASN A 454 -0.55 -5.41 21.81
CA ASN A 454 -1.30 -4.39 22.52
C ASN A 454 -0.98 -4.42 24.03
N GLU A 455 -1.02 -5.58 24.68
CA GLU A 455 -0.64 -5.72 26.10
C GLU A 455 0.80 -5.23 26.38
N HIS A 456 1.75 -5.57 25.50
CA HIS A 456 3.12 -5.10 25.62
C HIS A 456 3.25 -3.58 25.46
N GLU A 457 2.53 -2.96 24.53
CA GLU A 457 2.50 -1.51 24.36
C GLU A 457 1.86 -0.81 25.58
N LEU A 458 0.76 -1.34 26.11
CA LEU A 458 0.12 -0.82 27.32
C LEU A 458 1.04 -0.92 28.54
N SER A 459 1.66 -2.07 28.75
CA SER A 459 2.64 -2.28 29.82
C SER A 459 3.83 -1.32 29.68
N SER A 460 4.27 -1.08 28.45
CA SER A 460 5.33 -0.11 28.14
C SER A 460 4.93 1.32 28.50
N ARG A 461 3.69 1.73 28.16
CA ARG A 461 3.14 3.05 28.52
C ARG A 461 3.05 3.22 30.04
N ASP A 462 2.61 2.20 30.76
CA ASP A 462 2.51 2.24 32.22
C ASP A 462 3.89 2.27 32.88
N GLN A 463 4.86 1.51 32.35
CA GLN A 463 6.25 1.58 32.80
C GLN A 463 6.82 2.99 32.64
N VAL A 464 6.62 3.62 31.48
CA VAL A 464 7.08 4.99 31.23
C VAL A 464 6.35 5.99 32.14
N ARG A 465 5.08 5.77 32.49
CA ARG A 465 4.34 6.63 33.43
C ARG A 465 4.87 6.53 34.86
N GLN A 466 5.20 5.31 35.31
CA GLN A 466 5.62 5.03 36.69
C GLN A 466 7.08 5.40 36.94
N ASP A 467 7.96 5.16 35.95
CA ASP A 467 9.38 5.49 36.06
C ASP A 467 9.61 6.99 35.77
N PHE A 468 10.07 7.73 36.78
CA PHE A 468 10.36 9.15 36.65
C PHE A 468 11.37 9.47 35.55
N SER A 469 12.43 8.65 35.40
CA SER A 469 13.49 8.88 34.43
C SER A 469 12.97 8.76 33.00
N GLN A 470 12.19 7.71 32.73
CA GLN A 470 11.55 7.48 31.43
C GLN A 470 10.50 8.55 31.13
N ARG A 471 9.68 8.92 32.12
CA ARG A 471 8.68 9.98 31.98
C ARG A 471 9.33 11.32 31.65
N ALA A 472 10.44 11.66 32.30
CA ALA A 472 11.16 12.91 32.03
C ALA A 472 11.74 12.94 30.60
N LEU A 473 12.37 11.84 30.16
CA LEU A 473 12.89 11.71 28.79
C LEU A 473 11.79 11.81 27.73
N LEU A 474 10.67 11.11 27.94
CA LEU A 474 9.54 11.17 27.02
C LEU A 474 8.90 12.57 27.00
N THR A 475 8.82 13.24 28.16
CA THR A 475 8.33 14.61 28.25
C THR A 475 9.20 15.60 27.49
N ASP A 476 10.52 15.48 27.60
CA ASP A 476 11.45 16.30 26.81
C ASP A 476 11.26 16.04 25.30
N MET A 477 11.12 14.78 24.89
CA MET A 477 10.91 14.41 23.48
C MET A 477 9.59 14.98 22.92
N ILE A 478 8.49 14.86 23.66
CA ILE A 478 7.19 15.45 23.28
C ILE A 478 7.28 16.98 23.29
N GLY A 479 7.94 17.58 24.28
CA GLY A 479 8.18 19.01 24.36
C GLY A 479 8.95 19.56 23.16
N ARG A 480 10.00 18.85 22.72
CA ARG A 480 10.74 19.14 21.50
C ARG A 480 9.88 19.00 20.25
N ALA A 481 9.05 17.97 20.15
CA ALA A 481 8.11 17.83 19.03
C ALA A 481 7.13 19.01 18.94
N VAL A 482 6.63 19.50 20.09
CA VAL A 482 5.79 20.71 20.15
C VAL A 482 6.58 21.97 19.79
N GLY A 483 7.84 22.09 20.26
CA GLY A 483 8.73 23.19 19.90
C GLY A 483 9.00 23.25 18.40
N ASN A 484 9.35 22.11 17.80
CA ASN A 484 9.53 21.94 16.36
C ASN A 484 8.25 22.27 15.62
N LEU A 485 7.10 21.74 16.04
CA LEU A 485 5.81 22.06 15.44
C LEU A 485 5.61 23.58 15.38
N ARG A 486 5.90 24.33 16.44
CA ARG A 486 5.69 25.79 16.48
C ARG A 486 6.72 26.56 15.65
N GLY A 487 7.97 26.11 15.63
CA GLY A 487 9.11 26.84 15.04
C GLY A 487 9.50 26.43 13.61
N MET A 488 9.05 25.28 13.12
CA MET A 488 9.49 24.75 11.82
C MET A 488 9.07 25.64 10.65
N ARG A 489 9.99 25.81 9.70
CA ARG A 489 9.75 26.49 8.41
C ARG A 489 9.70 25.52 7.24
N LEU A 490 10.36 24.38 7.37
CA LEU A 490 10.36 23.29 6.41
C LEU A 490 10.00 22.02 7.16
N LEU A 491 9.25 21.12 6.52
CA LEU A 491 8.85 19.85 7.09
C LEU A 491 8.99 18.75 6.05
N GLU A 492 9.85 17.78 6.34
CA GLU A 492 9.98 16.58 5.52
C GLU A 492 8.92 15.53 5.86
N GLN A 493 8.59 14.64 4.92
CA GLN A 493 7.57 13.62 5.15
C GLN A 493 7.92 12.68 6.31
N ASN A 494 9.19 12.28 6.40
CA ASN A 494 9.71 11.41 7.45
C ASN A 494 9.64 12.08 8.84
N GLU A 495 9.98 13.37 8.89
CA GLU A 495 9.87 14.18 10.11
C GLU A 495 8.41 14.39 10.51
N ALA A 496 7.52 14.64 9.56
CA ALA A 496 6.08 14.77 9.80
C ALA A 496 5.48 13.52 10.43
N GLN A 497 5.87 12.32 9.98
CA GLN A 497 5.41 11.05 10.57
C GLN A 497 5.85 10.93 12.03
N HIS A 498 7.12 11.22 12.31
CA HIS A 498 7.65 11.18 13.68
C HIS A 498 6.94 12.19 14.57
N LEU A 499 6.80 13.43 14.10
CA LEU A 499 6.13 14.52 14.82
C LEU A 499 4.67 14.17 15.15
N LEU A 500 3.89 13.67 14.18
CA LEU A 500 2.50 13.27 14.41
C LEU A 500 2.37 12.15 15.43
N SER A 501 3.27 11.17 15.40
CA SER A 501 3.28 10.09 16.39
C SER A 501 3.61 10.54 17.79
N MET A 502 4.55 11.47 17.95
CA MET A 502 4.92 12.02 19.26
C MET A 502 3.80 12.88 19.83
N LEU A 503 3.16 13.71 19.00
CA LEU A 503 1.99 14.48 19.39
C LEU A 503 0.82 13.56 19.79
N TRP A 504 0.60 12.48 19.03
CA TRP A 504 -0.42 11.49 19.37
C TRP A 504 -0.14 10.89 20.75
N LEU A 505 1.06 10.36 20.97
CA LEU A 505 1.43 9.79 22.26
C LEU A 505 1.25 10.82 23.40
N GLY A 506 1.64 12.08 23.18
CA GLY A 506 1.42 13.17 24.14
C GLY A 506 -0.05 13.45 24.45
N CYS A 507 -0.95 13.35 23.47
CA CYS A 507 -2.40 13.46 23.68
C CYS A 507 -2.98 12.26 24.47
N GLU A 508 -2.45 11.06 24.28
CA GLU A 508 -2.88 9.84 24.99
C GLU A 508 -2.35 9.75 26.42
N LEU A 509 -1.18 10.34 26.67
CA LEU A 509 -0.61 10.50 28.01
C LEU A 509 -1.12 11.75 28.74
N GLU A 510 -2.10 12.47 28.16
CA GLU A 510 -2.71 13.69 28.72
C GLU A 510 -1.74 14.85 28.93
N MET A 511 -0.61 14.84 28.23
CA MET A 511 0.43 15.88 28.29
C MET A 511 0.09 17.08 27.40
N LEU A 512 -0.76 16.88 26.38
CA LEU A 512 -1.17 17.88 25.40
C LEU A 512 -2.70 18.07 25.41
N PRO A 513 -3.28 18.67 26.46
CA PRO A 513 -4.74 18.81 26.59
C PRO A 513 -5.36 19.76 25.56
N TRP A 514 -4.55 20.62 24.93
CA TRP A 514 -4.98 21.60 23.92
C TRP A 514 -5.08 21.02 22.51
N LEU A 515 -4.57 19.80 22.27
CA LEU A 515 -4.53 19.18 20.96
C LEU A 515 -5.52 18.01 20.89
N SER A 516 -6.39 18.01 19.88
CA SER A 516 -7.33 16.90 19.68
C SER A 516 -6.72 15.78 18.84
N LEU A 517 -7.04 14.54 19.20
CA LEU A 517 -6.63 13.37 18.42
C LEU A 517 -7.17 13.43 16.99
N GLY A 518 -8.37 13.98 16.80
CA GLY A 518 -9.00 14.15 15.48
C GLY A 518 -8.17 15.01 14.51
N GLN A 519 -7.55 16.08 15.00
CA GLN A 519 -6.66 16.93 14.18
C GLN A 519 -5.40 16.16 13.74
N ILE A 520 -4.81 15.38 14.65
CA ILE A 520 -3.63 14.55 14.34
C ILE A 520 -3.99 13.50 13.29
N MET A 521 -5.12 12.82 13.48
CA MET A 521 -5.64 11.81 12.56
C MET A 521 -5.87 12.37 11.15
N GLN A 522 -6.43 13.58 11.05
CA GLN A 522 -6.58 14.27 9.77
C GLN A 522 -5.22 14.50 9.09
N LYS A 523 -4.19 14.91 9.84
CA LYS A 523 -2.84 15.12 9.29
C LYS A 523 -2.13 13.85 8.88
N ILE A 524 -2.33 12.74 9.59
CA ILE A 524 -1.81 11.43 9.16
C ILE A 524 -2.39 11.06 7.78
N THR A 525 -3.69 11.31 7.59
CA THR A 525 -4.38 11.07 6.31
C THR A 525 -3.84 11.95 5.20
N GLU A 526 -3.73 13.27 5.44
CA GLU A 526 -3.18 14.21 4.47
C GLU A 526 -1.76 13.81 4.05
N LEU A 527 -0.91 13.40 5.00
CA LEU A 527 0.47 13.00 4.74
C LEU A 527 0.59 11.74 3.87
N ALA A 528 -0.41 10.84 3.92
CA ALA A 528 -0.46 9.65 3.07
C ALA A 528 -0.83 9.99 1.62
N ALA A 529 -1.57 11.08 1.37
CA ALA A 529 -1.99 11.52 0.04
C ALA A 529 -0.94 12.40 -0.68
N VAL A 530 -0.15 13.16 0.08
CA VAL A 530 0.84 14.13 -0.44
C VAL A 530 1.92 13.54 -1.39
N PRO A 531 2.40 12.28 -1.26
CA PRO A 531 3.42 11.74 -2.17
C PRO A 531 2.90 11.47 -3.59
N ALA A 532 1.61 11.18 -3.73
CA ALA A 532 1.04 10.64 -4.96
C ALA A 532 0.90 11.67 -6.09
N ILE A 533 0.74 12.94 -5.75
CA ILE A 533 0.36 13.98 -6.72
C ILE A 533 1.60 14.59 -7.41
N MET A 534 2.82 14.47 -6.83
CA MET A 534 3.94 15.34 -7.21
C MET A 534 5.30 14.66 -7.39
N TYR A 535 5.50 13.40 -6.97
CA TYR A 535 6.77 12.69 -7.21
C TYR A 535 7.00 12.27 -8.67
N GLY A 536 6.02 12.44 -9.57
CA GLY A 536 6.16 12.17 -11.01
C GLY A 536 6.93 13.24 -11.81
N GLN A 537 7.58 14.21 -11.16
CA GLN A 537 8.39 15.26 -11.79
C GLN A 537 9.66 15.49 -10.95
N GLU A 538 10.57 14.52 -10.99
CA GLU A 538 11.65 14.29 -10.00
C GLU A 538 12.87 15.23 -10.01
N ASN A 539 12.90 16.32 -10.80
CA ASN A 539 14.12 17.13 -10.94
C ASN A 539 14.04 18.59 -10.46
N ASP A 540 12.93 19.04 -9.86
CA ASP A 540 12.79 20.43 -9.43
C ASP A 540 12.98 20.60 -7.91
N SER A 541 14.22 20.85 -7.51
CA SER A 541 14.60 21.09 -6.09
C SER A 541 13.81 22.23 -5.45
N GLU A 542 13.41 23.23 -6.23
CA GLU A 542 12.65 24.38 -5.77
C GLU A 542 11.21 24.00 -5.39
N ARG A 543 10.56 23.16 -6.20
CA ARG A 543 9.21 22.64 -5.89
C ARG A 543 9.20 21.77 -4.64
N LYS A 544 10.23 20.95 -4.43
CA LYS A 544 10.37 20.15 -3.21
C LYS A 544 10.45 21.05 -1.97
N LEU A 545 11.25 22.12 -2.04
CA LEU A 545 11.39 23.09 -0.95
C LEU A 545 10.07 23.85 -0.69
N GLN A 546 9.40 24.32 -1.75
CA GLN A 546 8.09 24.98 -1.64
C GLN A 546 7.04 24.06 -1.00
N MET A 547 7.07 22.76 -1.30
CA MET A 547 6.19 21.76 -0.69
C MET A 547 6.49 21.57 0.80
N GLN A 548 7.75 21.39 1.17
CA GLN A 548 8.16 21.28 2.57
C GLN A 548 7.74 22.51 3.37
N TYR A 549 7.87 23.70 2.76
CA TYR A 549 7.40 24.96 3.35
C TYR A 549 5.87 24.99 3.53
N PHE A 550 5.13 24.60 2.50
CA PHE A 550 3.66 24.55 2.54
C PHE A 550 3.14 23.56 3.59
N LEU A 551 3.74 22.37 3.70
CA LEU A 551 3.42 21.37 4.71
C LEU A 551 3.69 21.92 6.12
N ALA A 552 4.86 22.52 6.34
CA ALA A 552 5.22 23.10 7.63
C ALA A 552 4.21 24.18 8.06
N ARG A 553 3.80 25.05 7.13
CA ARG A 553 2.79 26.09 7.35
C ARG A 553 1.44 25.50 7.74
N ARG A 554 0.92 24.54 6.97
CA ARG A 554 -0.37 23.90 7.29
C ARG A 554 -0.36 23.17 8.62
N PHE A 555 0.72 22.46 8.94
CA PHE A 555 0.84 21.76 10.22
C PHE A 555 0.84 22.75 11.40
N ARG A 556 1.56 23.88 11.28
CA ARG A 556 1.55 24.95 12.29
C ARG A 556 0.16 25.53 12.51
N HIS A 557 -0.52 25.89 11.43
CA HIS A 557 -1.85 26.46 11.49
C HIS A 557 -2.86 25.49 12.12
N ASP A 558 -2.92 24.26 11.61
CA ASP A 558 -4.00 23.33 11.96
C ASP A 558 -3.79 22.60 13.28
N LEU A 559 -2.53 22.34 13.69
CA LEU A 559 -2.22 21.66 14.94
C LEU A 559 -1.93 22.64 16.07
N ALA A 560 -1.14 23.70 15.85
CA ALA A 560 -0.74 24.64 16.90
C ALA A 560 -1.62 25.89 17.01
N GLY A 561 -2.57 26.09 16.08
CA GLY A 561 -3.45 27.27 16.07
C GLY A 561 -2.72 28.59 15.82
N LEU A 562 -1.49 28.53 15.32
CA LEU A 562 -0.70 29.72 14.99
C LEU A 562 -1.27 30.34 13.71
N ARG A 563 -1.73 31.59 13.82
CA ARG A 563 -2.03 32.42 12.66
C ARG A 563 -0.72 32.93 12.09
N ASP A 564 -0.61 32.95 10.78
CA ASP A 564 0.59 33.47 10.13
C ASP A 564 0.73 34.96 10.46
N GLU A 565 1.81 35.31 11.17
CA GLU A 565 2.41 36.63 11.00
C GLU A 565 3.33 36.50 9.79
N ASP A 566 2.97 37.21 8.70
CA ASP A 566 3.68 37.24 7.42
C ASP A 566 5.16 37.64 7.56
#